data_AF-A0A7W2AJ27-F1
#
_entry.id   AF-A0A7W2AJ27-F1
#
_cell.length_a   1.000
_cell.length_b   1.000
_cell.length_c   1.000
_cell.angle_alpha   90.00
_cell.angle_beta   90.00
_cell.angle_gamma   90.00
#
_symmetry.space_group_name_H-M   'P 1'
#
loop_
_entity.id
_entity.type
_entity.pdbx_description
1 polymer ?
#
loop_
_entity_poly.entity_id
_entity_poly.type
_entity_poly.pdbx_seq_one_letter_code
_entity_poly.pdbx_strand_id
1 'polypeptide(L)'
;MFDIQIFGVSAVGAIVAVCALLKEVGFPQKYAPLVAVVLGVLTGVFLVDPANLQQGLVTGLSLGLSAIGVHSGVKNVKEGLLALKKQPEQQAQPQQPQQ
;
A
#
# COMPACT_ATOMS: atom_id res chain seq x y z
N MET A 1 12.19 -11.91 14.18
CA MET A 1 10.81 -12.27 14.55
C MET A 1 9.88 -11.10 14.20
N PHE A 2 9.82 -10.67 12.94
CA PHE A 2 9.03 -9.50 12.50
C PHE A 2 8.15 -9.80 11.27
N ASP A 3 8.16 -11.05 10.79
CA ASP A 3 7.37 -11.46 9.64
C ASP A 3 6.41 -12.59 10.06
N ILE A 4 5.12 -12.32 9.91
CA ILE A 4 4.04 -13.29 10.12
C ILE A 4 3.79 -13.96 8.79
N GLN A 5 4.13 -15.25 8.74
CA GLN A 5 3.91 -16.11 7.59
C GLN A 5 2.71 -17.00 7.85
N ILE A 6 1.75 -16.96 6.94
CA ILE A 6 0.56 -17.82 6.97
C ILE A 6 0.73 -18.77 5.77
N PHE A 7 0.81 -20.06 6.05
CA PHE A 7 1.11 -21.10 5.03
C PHE A 7 2.39 -20.84 4.21
N GLY A 8 3.41 -20.19 4.80
CA GLY A 8 4.65 -19.85 4.12
C GLY A 8 4.56 -18.58 3.24
N VAL A 9 3.48 -17.82 3.34
CA VAL A 9 3.29 -16.54 2.63
C VAL A 9 3.28 -15.39 3.62
N SER A 10 4.01 -14.32 3.32
CA SER A 10 3.99 -13.10 4.14
C SER A 10 2.60 -12.47 4.12
N ALA A 11 1.97 -12.33 5.28
CA ALA A 11 0.63 -11.78 5.41
C ALA A 11 0.56 -10.33 4.90
N VAL A 12 1.58 -9.51 5.21
CA VAL A 12 1.67 -8.13 4.71
C VAL A 12 1.79 -8.12 3.18
N GLY A 13 2.67 -8.96 2.63
CA GLY A 13 2.84 -9.08 1.18
C GLY A 13 1.55 -9.47 0.47
N ALA A 14 0.80 -10.42 1.02
CA ALA A 14 -0.49 -10.82 0.49
C ALA A 14 -1.52 -9.68 0.52
N ILE A 15 -1.62 -8.94 1.62
CA ILE A 15 -2.54 -7.78 1.73
C ILE A 15 -2.17 -6.70 0.71
N VAL A 16 -0.87 -6.39 0.55
CA VAL A 16 -0.39 -5.43 -0.46
C VAL A 16 -0.76 -5.88 -1.87
N ALA A 17 -0.57 -7.16 -2.19
CA ALA A 17 -0.90 -7.72 -3.50
C ALA A 17 -2.40 -7.60 -3.80
N VAL A 18 -3.28 -7.89 -2.84
CA VAL A 18 -4.73 -7.72 -3.01
C VAL A 18 -5.10 -6.26 -3.23
N CYS A 19 -4.51 -5.33 -2.48
CA CYS A 19 -4.75 -3.90 -2.68
C CYS A 19 -4.31 -3.43 -4.07
N ALA A 20 -3.17 -3.94 -4.58
CA ALA A 20 -2.69 -3.67 -5.92
C ALA A 20 -3.63 -4.24 -7.00
N LEU A 21 -4.12 -5.48 -6.83
CA LEU A 21 -5.09 -6.08 -7.76
C LEU A 21 -6.40 -5.28 -7.82
N LEU A 22 -6.90 -4.82 -6.67
CA LEU A 22 -8.11 -4.00 -6.62
C LEU A 22 -7.94 -2.70 -7.41
N LYS A 23 -6.77 -2.08 -7.35
CA LYS A 23 -6.45 -0.91 -8.16
C LYS A 23 -6.52 -1.22 -9.66
N GLU A 24 -5.97 -2.35 -10.09
CA GLU A 24 -5.95 -2.75 -11.51
C GLU A 24 -7.36 -3.00 -12.07
N VAL A 25 -8.30 -3.49 -11.25
CA VAL A 25 -9.71 -3.68 -11.65
C VAL A 25 -10.57 -2.41 -11.55
N GLY A 26 -9.97 -1.24 -11.30
CA GLY A 26 -10.65 0.05 -11.27
C GLY A 26 -11.23 0.46 -9.91
N PHE A 27 -10.87 -0.23 -8.83
CA PHE A 27 -11.33 0.16 -7.48
C PHE A 27 -10.74 1.52 -7.08
N PRO A 28 -11.51 2.43 -6.45
CA PRO A 28 -11.02 3.76 -6.11
C PRO A 28 -9.86 3.69 -5.10
N GLN A 29 -8.70 4.22 -5.49
CA GLN A 29 -7.48 4.25 -4.67
C GLN A 29 -7.68 4.89 -3.29
N LYS A 30 -8.64 5.81 -3.14
CA LYS A 30 -8.98 6.46 -1.87
C LYS A 30 -9.45 5.48 -0.77
N TYR A 31 -9.93 4.30 -1.18
CA TYR A 31 -10.40 3.26 -0.25
C TYR A 31 -9.37 2.15 -0.03
N ALA A 32 -8.20 2.18 -0.68
CA ALA A 32 -7.16 1.18 -0.46
C ALA A 32 -6.74 1.04 1.01
N PRO A 33 -6.65 2.13 1.82
CA PRO A 33 -6.35 1.99 3.24
C PRO A 33 -7.42 1.25 4.03
N LEU A 34 -8.69 1.52 3.73
CA LEU A 34 -9.80 0.83 4.38
C LEU A 34 -9.79 -0.66 4.06
N VAL A 35 -9.54 -1.02 2.80
CA VAL A 35 -9.41 -2.41 2.37
C VAL A 35 -8.27 -3.10 3.11
N ALA A 36 -7.09 -2.48 3.19
CA ALA A 36 -5.94 -3.06 3.89
C ALA A 36 -6.22 -3.29 5.38
N VAL A 37 -6.93 -2.38 6.05
CA VAL A 37 -7.35 -2.54 7.46
C VAL A 37 -8.33 -3.69 7.61
N VAL A 38 -9.36 -3.76 6.77
CA VAL A 38 -10.35 -4.86 6.82
C VAL A 38 -9.66 -6.20 6.59
N LEU A 39 -8.83 -6.31 5.56
CA LEU A 39 -8.08 -7.54 5.27
C LEU A 39 -7.11 -7.90 6.40
N GLY A 40 -6.42 -6.91 6.97
CA GLY A 40 -5.52 -7.10 8.11
C GLY A 40 -6.26 -7.64 9.33
N VAL A 41 -7.37 -7.01 9.72
CA VAL A 41 -8.21 -7.47 10.85
C VAL A 41 -8.74 -8.87 10.61
N LEU A 42 -9.30 -9.16 9.43
CA LEU A 42 -9.79 -10.49 9.11
C LEU A 42 -8.66 -11.53 9.18
N THR A 43 -7.48 -11.19 8.67
CA THR A 43 -6.30 -12.06 8.73
C THR A 43 -5.87 -12.30 10.17
N GLY A 44 -5.81 -11.25 10.99
CA GLY A 44 -5.42 -11.36 12.40
C GLY A 44 -6.39 -12.21 13.23
N VAL A 45 -7.70 -12.00 13.04
CA VAL A 45 -8.75 -12.68 13.81
C VAL A 45 -8.97 -14.13 13.34
N PHE A 46 -8.92 -14.41 12.03
CA PHE A 46 -9.26 -15.74 11.52
C PHE A 46 -8.06 -16.64 11.26
N LEU A 47 -6.88 -16.08 10.97
CA LEU A 47 -5.71 -16.85 10.52
C LEU A 47 -4.53 -16.81 11.49
N VAL A 48 -4.35 -15.71 12.24
CA VAL A 48 -3.20 -15.58 13.16
C VAL A 48 -3.50 -16.12 14.54
N ASP A 49 -4.52 -15.61 15.22
CA ASP A 49 -4.92 -16.10 16.55
C ASP A 49 -6.44 -16.05 16.73
N PRO A 50 -7.16 -17.10 16.31
CA PRO A 50 -8.61 -17.17 16.45
C PRO A 50 -9.09 -17.40 17.88
N ALA A 51 -8.22 -17.84 18.79
CA ALA A 51 -8.58 -18.07 20.19
C ALA A 51 -8.58 -16.75 20.99
N ASN A 52 -7.72 -15.80 20.62
CA ASN A 52 -7.57 -14.52 21.32
C ASN A 52 -7.93 -13.34 20.41
N LEU A 53 -9.19 -12.91 20.46
CA LEU A 53 -9.69 -11.80 19.64
C LEU A 53 -8.87 -10.51 19.81
N GLN A 54 -8.44 -10.20 21.04
CA GLN A 54 -7.63 -9.01 21.33
C GLN A 54 -6.27 -9.05 20.62
N GLN A 55 -5.59 -10.19 20.68
CA GLN A 55 -4.30 -10.38 20.01
C GLN A 55 -4.48 -10.35 18.50
N GLY A 56 -5.47 -11.08 17.97
CA GLY A 56 -5.80 -11.08 16.54
C GLY A 56 -6.10 -9.68 16.00
N LEU A 57 -6.84 -8.86 16.72
CA LEU A 57 -7.12 -7.46 16.33
C LEU A 57 -5.85 -6.61 16.26
N VAL A 58 -5.02 -6.63 17.32
CA VAL A 58 -3.80 -5.82 17.38
C VAL A 58 -2.82 -6.24 16.30
N THR A 59 -2.61 -7.55 16.13
CA THR A 59 -1.72 -8.08 15.10
C THR A 59 -2.27 -7.80 13.71
N GLY A 60 -3.58 -8.01 13.49
CA GLY A 60 -4.22 -7.76 12.21
C GLY A 60 -4.19 -6.29 11.77
N LEU A 61 -4.45 -5.36 12.70
CA LEU A 61 -4.29 -3.92 12.47
C LEU A 61 -2.85 -3.58 12.11
N SER A 62 -1.87 -4.15 12.83
CA SER A 62 -0.46 -3.94 12.53
C SER A 62 -0.11 -4.38 11.10
N LEU A 63 -0.56 -5.56 10.68
CA LEU A 63 -0.35 -6.09 9.33
C LEU A 63 -0.99 -5.18 8.25
N GLY A 64 -2.24 -4.76 8.46
CA GLY A 64 -2.96 -3.89 7.54
C GLY A 64 -2.33 -2.50 7.41
N LEU A 65 -1.97 -1.88 8.54
CA LEU A 65 -1.29 -0.58 8.56
C LEU A 65 0.11 -0.64 7.91
N SER A 66 0.87 -1.73 8.12
CA SER A 66 2.12 -1.95 7.41
C SER A 66 1.92 -2.03 5.90
N ALA A 67 0.87 -2.74 5.44
CA ALA A 67 0.55 -2.80 4.01
C ALA A 67 0.18 -1.43 3.42
N ILE A 68 -0.52 -0.58 4.17
CA ILE A 68 -0.83 0.81 3.77
C ILE A 68 0.46 1.62 3.54
N GLY A 69 1.41 1.50 4.48
CA GLY A 69 2.70 2.18 4.38
C GLY A 69 3.46 1.77 3.12
N VAL A 70 3.52 0.47 2.83
CA VAL A 70 4.17 -0.04 1.61
C VAL A 70 3.45 0.44 0.35
N HIS A 71 2.12 0.29 0.27
CA HIS A 71 1.34 0.72 -0.90
C HIS A 71 1.53 2.23 -1.17
N SER A 72 1.47 3.06 -0.12
CA SER A 72 1.60 4.51 -0.25
C SER A 72 3.05 4.92 -0.59
N GLY A 73 4.04 4.24 -0.01
CA GLY A 73 5.46 4.45 -0.31
C GLY A 73 5.79 4.21 -1.78
N VAL A 74 5.35 3.08 -2.34
CA VAL A 74 5.56 2.76 -3.76
C VAL A 74 4.92 3.81 -4.66
N LYS A 75 3.70 4.26 -4.34
CA LYS A 75 3.02 5.33 -5.09
C LYS A 75 3.82 6.63 -5.08
N ASN A 76 4.24 7.09 -3.89
CA ASN A 76 4.94 8.36 -3.73
C ASN A 76 6.30 8.36 -4.44
N VAL A 77 7.04 7.26 -4.36
CA VAL A 77 8.33 7.10 -5.07
C VAL A 77 8.12 7.17 -6.58
N LYS A 78 7.09 6.49 -7.12
CA LYS A 78 6.76 6.54 -8.54
C LYS A 78 6.45 7.97 -8.99
N GLU A 79 5.63 8.70 -8.24
CA GLU A 79 5.27 10.09 -8.55
C GLU A 79 6.49 11.02 -8.51
N GLY A 80 7.35 10.87 -7.50
CA GLY A 80 8.60 11.62 -7.39
C GLY A 80 9.54 11.38 -8.59
N LEU A 81 9.71 10.13 -9.00
CA LEU A 81 10.57 9.78 -10.16
C LEU A 81 10.02 10.37 -11.48
N LEU A 82 8.69 10.32 -11.66
CA LEU A 82 8.03 10.91 -12.83
C LEU A 82 8.16 12.43 -12.87
N ALA A 83 8.17 13.09 -11.71
CA ALA A 83 8.39 14.54 -11.63
C ALA A 83 9.80 14.93 -12.08
N LEU A 84 10.84 14.18 -11.67
CA LEU A 84 12.23 14.42 -12.09
C LEU A 84 12.41 14.29 -13.60
N LYS A 85 11.74 13.32 -14.24
CA LYS A 85 11.82 13.12 -15.69
C LYS A 85 11.19 14.26 -16.51
N LYS A 86 10.25 15.03 -15.94
CA LYS A 86 9.59 16.16 -16.63
C LYS A 86 10.43 17.45 -16.61
N GLN A 87 11.36 17.59 -15.66
CA GLN A 87 12.23 18.78 -15.55
C GLN A 87 13.21 19.02 -16.70
N PRO A 88 13.84 18.00 -17.36
CA PRO A 88 14.74 18.25 -18.49
C PRO A 88 14.07 18.90 -19.73
N GLU A 89 12.74 18.81 -19.88
CA GLU A 89 12.03 19.38 -21.04
C GLU A 89 11.47 20.79 -20.76
N GLN A 90 11.09 21.10 -19.52
CA GLN A 90 10.51 22.41 -19.16
C GLN A 90 11.55 23.54 -19.01
N GLN A 91 12.83 23.21 -18.89
CA GLN A 91 13.93 24.18 -18.84
C GLN A 91 14.47 24.56 -20.23
N ALA A 92 14.01 23.91 -21.30
CA ALA A 92 14.48 24.13 -22.68
C ALA A 92 13.50 24.92 -23.56
N GLN A 93 12.35 25.37 -23.04
CA GLN A 93 11.49 26.31 -23.78
C GLN A 93 12.08 27.72 -23.67
N PRO A 94 12.54 28.34 -24.77
CA PRO A 94 13.03 29.71 -24.74
C PRO A 94 11.86 30.60 -24.33
N GLN A 95 12.06 31.40 -23.28
CA GLN A 95 11.17 32.50 -22.94
C GLN A 95 11.02 33.35 -24.20
N GLN A 96 9.85 33.29 -24.84
CA GLN A 96 9.55 34.17 -25.97
C GLN A 96 9.64 35.61 -25.46
N PRO A 97 10.44 36.48 -26.10
CA PRO A 97 10.50 37.88 -25.70
C PRO A 97 9.09 38.45 -25.82
N GLN A 98 8.56 38.91 -24.68
CA GLN A 98 7.30 39.65 -24.64
C GLN A 98 7.46 40.86 -25.56
N GLN A 99 6.71 40.83 -26.66
CA GLN A 99 6.52 41.98 -27.54
C GLN A 99 5.55 42.97 -26.91
#